data_AF-A0A0G0VXK0-F1
#
_entry.id   AF-A0A0G0VXK0-F1
#
_cell.length_a   1.000
_cell.length_b   1.000
_cell.length_c   1.000
_cell.angle_alpha   90.00
_cell.angle_beta   90.00
_cell.angle_gamma   90.00
#
_symmetry.space_group_name_H-M   'P 1'
#
loop_
_entity.id
_entity.type
_entity.pdbx_description
1 polymer ?
#
loop_
_entity_poly.entity_id
_entity_poly.type
_entity_poly.pdbx_seq_one_letter_code
_entity_poly.pdbx_strand_id
1 'polypeptide(L)'
;MRKNFWAFALLVALIFVFWYRALFNFFTQDDFILINHFSQNNLWQDIKNVFGPPTVTHWRPIHNLYFFVTGNIFDKNYFGYHLATFLFHIGAAFFVYKTVQKLTNDFKAALIAGLIYGAHPAHFVSLFWISGGATTIGFFFLISAIYCYLLKKQSASLTLYLLAIFASEAMIVGLPIFACYEFIFRREKLDRLFLTMIGSTSVIFLIIRFALFTSRTTFNVYQLELSTKVLPALKYYLLRIAGFAEVSGDQIVSVVLLSWLTLIALLLIKTFGKKQNVNQLLLSIIIIIIGLFPFILIPQHLSPHYMNISIFGFSMFIGLALKQLKPIISIVFLIIFLVTSVYNVNLTLNNNWIIKRSNLAKTYLKKIEREKLIPRSILIFDNNEISTSKEAYIALGTGEAIKFWFKNKNYKYCFTEFEKCQALP
;
A
#
# COMPACT_ATOMS: atom_id res chain seq x y z
N MET A 1 9.13 -19.09 21.74
CA MET A 1 10.04 -18.29 20.90
C MET A 1 10.38 -18.98 19.57
N ARG A 2 10.82 -20.25 19.57
CA ARG A 2 11.18 -21.02 18.34
C ARG A 2 10.16 -20.98 17.19
N LYS A 3 8.86 -21.18 17.46
CA LYS A 3 7.80 -21.14 16.42
C LYS A 3 7.66 -19.76 15.75
N ASN A 4 7.82 -18.67 16.51
CA ASN A 4 7.72 -17.31 15.96
C ASN A 4 8.91 -16.97 15.07
N PHE A 5 10.10 -17.45 15.43
CA PHE A 5 11.29 -17.30 14.60
C PHE A 5 11.11 -17.98 13.24
N TRP A 6 10.66 -19.24 13.22
CA TRP A 6 10.41 -19.95 11.96
C TRP A 6 9.28 -19.34 11.13
N ALA A 7 8.20 -18.88 11.78
CA ALA A 7 7.13 -18.16 11.08
C ALA A 7 7.67 -16.87 10.43
N PHE A 8 8.48 -16.10 11.16
CA PHE A 8 9.13 -14.90 10.61
C PHE A 8 10.06 -15.23 9.45
N ALA A 9 10.96 -16.20 9.61
CA ALA A 9 11.88 -16.63 8.56
C ALA A 9 11.15 -17.11 7.29
N LEU A 10 10.06 -17.87 7.45
CA LEU A 10 9.25 -18.32 6.32
C LEU A 10 8.54 -17.15 5.63
N LEU A 11 8.01 -16.19 6.37
CA LEU A 11 7.39 -14.99 5.81
C LEU A 11 8.40 -14.15 5.03
N VAL A 12 9.60 -13.94 5.60
CA VAL A 12 10.69 -13.23 4.92
C VAL A 12 11.07 -13.95 3.61
N ALA A 13 11.28 -15.26 3.66
CA ALA A 13 11.63 -16.05 2.48
C ALA A 13 10.54 -16.00 1.41
N LEU A 14 9.28 -16.18 1.79
CA LEU A 14 8.14 -16.11 0.87
C LEU A 14 8.05 -14.72 0.22
N ILE A 15 8.05 -13.66 1.02
CA ILE A 15 7.92 -12.28 0.53
C ILE A 15 9.09 -11.94 -0.40
N PHE A 16 10.31 -12.35 -0.05
CA PHE A 16 11.46 -12.15 -0.92
C PHE A 16 11.29 -12.85 -2.27
N VAL A 17 10.94 -14.15 -2.28
CA VAL A 17 10.72 -14.92 -3.52
C VAL A 17 9.64 -14.28 -4.40
N PHE A 18 8.56 -13.78 -3.80
CA PHE A 18 7.44 -13.19 -4.53
C PHE A 18 7.74 -11.80 -5.07
N TRP A 19 8.43 -10.96 -4.29
CA TRP A 19 8.46 -9.53 -4.52
C TRP A 19 9.86 -8.95 -4.78
N TYR A 20 10.92 -9.76 -4.84
CA TYR A 20 12.30 -9.25 -5.06
C TYR A 20 12.41 -8.34 -6.29
N ARG A 21 11.61 -8.56 -7.34
CA ARG A 21 11.61 -7.72 -8.56
C ARG A 21 11.25 -6.27 -8.27
N ALA A 22 10.45 -6.01 -7.23
CA ALA A 22 10.10 -4.66 -6.80
C ALA A 22 11.35 -3.87 -6.38
N LEU A 23 12.35 -4.54 -5.78
CA LEU A 23 13.62 -3.92 -5.35
C LEU A 23 14.42 -3.32 -6.52
N PHE A 24 14.15 -3.78 -7.75
CA PHE A 24 14.88 -3.36 -8.94
C PHE A 24 14.07 -2.44 -9.86
N ASN A 25 12.83 -2.08 -9.49
CA ASN A 25 12.04 -1.13 -10.26
C ASN A 25 12.64 0.28 -10.11
N PHE A 26 12.70 1.02 -11.20
CA PHE A 26 13.23 2.39 -11.18
C PHE A 26 12.19 3.37 -10.60
N PHE A 27 12.66 4.56 -10.22
CA PHE A 27 11.78 5.66 -9.81
C PHE A 27 10.77 6.00 -10.90
N THR A 28 9.57 6.43 -10.50
CA THR A 28 8.54 6.85 -11.43
C THR A 28 7.73 8.04 -10.91
N GLN A 29 7.44 9.00 -11.79
CA GLN A 29 6.44 10.05 -11.57
C GLN A 29 6.63 10.78 -10.22
N ASP A 30 5.70 10.58 -9.27
CA ASP A 30 5.65 11.28 -7.99
C ASP A 30 6.86 10.97 -7.11
N ASP A 31 7.57 9.86 -7.36
CA ASP A 31 8.78 9.51 -6.61
C ASP A 31 9.81 10.64 -6.69
N PHE A 32 10.00 11.23 -7.87
CA PHE A 32 10.92 12.35 -8.07
C PHE A 32 10.45 13.62 -7.34
N ILE A 33 9.14 13.88 -7.37
CA ILE A 33 8.53 15.04 -6.71
C ILE A 33 8.76 14.97 -5.20
N LEU A 34 8.49 13.82 -4.59
CA LEU A 34 8.62 13.63 -3.14
C LEU A 34 10.10 13.61 -2.71
N ILE A 35 10.98 12.95 -3.46
CA ILE A 35 12.43 12.93 -3.15
C ILE A 35 12.98 14.36 -3.19
N ASN A 36 12.74 15.13 -4.26
CA ASN A 36 13.22 16.50 -4.37
C ASN A 36 12.69 17.38 -3.24
N HIS A 37 11.42 17.23 -2.90
CA HIS A 37 10.80 18.07 -1.91
C HIS A 37 11.22 17.76 -0.47
N PHE A 38 11.48 16.50 -0.13
CA PHE A 38 11.76 16.10 1.25
C PHE A 38 13.23 15.79 1.54
N SER A 39 14.12 15.75 0.56
CA SER A 39 15.52 15.32 0.82
C SER A 39 16.61 16.04 0.03
N GLN A 40 16.26 16.90 -0.92
CA GLN A 40 17.23 17.48 -1.86
C GLN A 40 17.53 18.96 -1.59
N ASN A 41 17.05 19.50 -0.46
CA ASN A 41 17.24 20.89 -0.07
C ASN A 41 18.29 20.96 1.06
N ASN A 42 18.08 21.84 2.03
CA ASN A 42 18.83 21.85 3.28
C ASN A 42 18.00 21.20 4.40
N LEU A 43 18.70 20.67 5.41
CA LEU A 43 18.11 19.92 6.51
C LEU A 43 16.92 20.64 7.18
N TRP A 44 17.04 21.94 7.45
CA TRP A 44 15.98 22.70 8.11
C TRP A 44 14.74 22.85 7.23
N GLN A 45 14.95 23.15 5.94
CA GLN A 45 13.86 23.23 4.97
C GLN A 45 13.16 21.89 4.80
N ASP A 46 13.91 20.79 4.71
CA ASP A 46 13.34 19.45 4.55
C ASP A 46 12.53 19.03 5.79
N ILE A 47 13.01 19.30 7.01
CA ILE A 47 12.25 19.07 8.25
C ILE A 47 10.95 19.89 8.24
N LYS A 48 11.02 21.16 7.82
CA LYS A 48 9.84 22.02 7.69
C LYS A 48 8.85 21.46 6.65
N ASN A 49 9.35 20.95 5.52
CA ASN A 49 8.51 20.34 4.48
C ASN A 49 7.82 19.06 5.01
N VAL A 50 8.50 18.25 5.82
CA VAL A 50 7.96 17.01 6.38
C VAL A 50 6.76 17.28 7.30
N PHE A 51 6.88 18.22 8.24
CA PHE A 51 5.89 18.44 9.30
C PHE A 51 4.96 19.63 9.07
N GLY A 52 5.36 20.57 8.22
CA GLY A 52 4.62 21.79 7.93
C GLY A 52 3.41 21.59 7.01
N PRO A 53 2.73 22.69 6.65
CA PRO A 53 1.65 22.65 5.68
C PRO A 53 2.13 22.07 4.33
N PRO A 54 1.34 21.18 3.69
CA PRO A 54 1.78 20.51 2.48
C PRO A 54 1.88 21.49 1.30
N THR A 55 3.04 21.55 0.67
CA THR A 55 3.23 22.30 -0.60
C THR A 55 3.28 21.39 -1.83
N VAL A 56 3.45 20.08 -1.62
CA VAL A 56 3.31 19.04 -2.65
C VAL A 56 2.48 17.89 -2.10
N THR A 57 1.62 17.30 -2.92
CA THR A 57 0.81 16.13 -2.58
C THR A 57 -0.04 16.29 -1.31
N HIS A 58 0.07 15.37 -0.35
CA HIS A 58 -0.81 15.21 0.80
C HIS A 58 -0.03 15.40 2.11
N TRP A 59 -0.66 15.97 3.15
CA TRP A 59 -0.06 16.05 4.48
C TRP A 59 -0.03 14.67 5.15
N ARG A 60 1.11 13.98 5.02
CA ARG A 60 1.38 12.65 5.59
C ARG A 60 2.76 12.64 6.26
N PRO A 61 2.90 13.23 7.46
CA PRO A 61 4.21 13.46 8.07
C PRO A 61 5.12 12.23 8.17
N ILE A 62 4.58 11.05 8.46
CA ILE A 62 5.40 9.83 8.58
C ILE A 62 5.83 9.30 7.20
N HIS A 63 5.00 9.44 6.17
CA HIS A 63 5.39 9.10 4.80
C HIS A 63 6.39 10.11 4.23
N ASN A 64 6.22 11.38 4.54
CA ASN A 64 7.16 12.44 4.17
C ASN A 64 8.52 12.23 4.86
N LEU A 65 8.50 11.86 6.15
CA LEU A 65 9.70 11.51 6.90
C LEU A 65 10.41 10.30 6.28
N TYR A 66 9.67 9.32 5.76
CA TYR A 66 10.23 8.21 5.01
C TYR A 66 11.04 8.70 3.80
N PHE A 67 10.53 9.64 3.01
CA PHE A 67 11.27 10.23 1.88
C PHE A 67 12.48 11.08 2.33
N PHE A 68 12.34 11.82 3.43
CA PHE A 68 13.47 12.53 4.03
C PHE A 68 14.61 11.58 4.39
N VAL A 69 14.33 10.51 5.13
CA VAL A 69 15.34 9.55 5.59
C VAL A 69 15.93 8.78 4.41
N THR A 70 15.09 8.19 3.56
CA THR A 70 15.56 7.37 2.43
C THR A 70 16.29 8.21 1.39
N GLY A 71 15.84 9.44 1.13
CA GLY A 71 16.50 10.39 0.24
C GLY A 71 17.90 10.78 0.68
N ASN A 72 18.08 11.06 1.97
CA ASN A 72 19.39 11.42 2.51
C ASN A 72 20.35 10.22 2.62
N ILE A 73 19.85 8.99 2.81
CA ILE A 73 20.69 7.79 2.94
C ILE A 73 21.04 7.19 1.58
N PHE A 74 20.08 7.10 0.67
CA PHE A 74 20.22 6.33 -0.58
C PHE A 74 20.37 7.20 -1.83
N ASP A 75 20.01 8.49 -1.78
CA ASP A 75 20.08 9.41 -2.92
C ASP A 75 19.47 8.79 -4.20
N LYS A 76 20.24 8.62 -5.28
CA LYS A 76 19.78 8.04 -6.56
C LYS A 76 19.61 6.52 -6.55
N ASN A 77 19.95 5.85 -5.45
CA ASN A 77 19.84 4.40 -5.34
C ASN A 77 18.40 3.96 -4.99
N TYR A 78 17.57 3.79 -6.02
CA TYR A 78 16.17 3.35 -5.89
C TYR A 78 15.99 2.02 -5.14
N PHE A 79 16.99 1.13 -5.13
CA PHE A 79 16.94 -0.13 -4.39
C PHE A 79 16.72 0.09 -2.89
N GLY A 80 17.37 1.10 -2.30
CA GLY A 80 17.27 1.40 -0.88
C GLY A 80 15.87 1.83 -0.43
N TYR A 81 15.17 2.59 -1.28
CA TYR A 81 13.78 3.00 -1.05
C TYR A 81 12.86 1.77 -1.08
N HIS A 82 12.96 0.96 -2.14
CA HIS A 82 12.15 -0.26 -2.21
C HIS A 82 12.44 -1.21 -1.05
N LEU A 83 13.71 -1.37 -0.64
CA LEU A 83 14.08 -2.18 0.52
C LEU A 83 13.40 -1.69 1.80
N ALA A 84 13.37 -0.37 2.04
CA ALA A 84 12.71 0.20 3.20
C ALA A 84 11.20 -0.12 3.21
N THR A 85 10.48 0.09 2.10
CA THR A 85 9.07 -0.32 1.97
C THR A 85 8.89 -1.83 2.13
N PHE A 86 9.83 -2.63 1.64
CA PHE A 86 9.85 -4.08 1.79
C PHE A 86 9.90 -4.52 3.24
N LEU A 87 10.73 -3.88 4.06
CA LEU A 87 10.84 -4.16 5.49
C LEU A 87 9.53 -3.84 6.23
N PHE A 88 8.84 -2.76 5.86
CA PHE A 88 7.50 -2.46 6.39
C PHE A 88 6.48 -3.54 5.99
N HIS A 89 6.51 -4.04 4.76
CA HIS A 89 5.62 -5.12 4.31
C HIS A 89 5.88 -6.45 5.04
N ILE A 90 7.15 -6.83 5.22
CA ILE A 90 7.54 -7.99 6.03
C ILE A 90 7.05 -7.85 7.46
N GLY A 91 7.26 -6.67 8.07
CA GLY A 91 6.76 -6.34 9.39
C GLY A 91 5.23 -6.46 9.48
N ALA A 92 4.51 -5.94 8.48
CA ALA A 92 3.06 -5.98 8.43
C ALA A 92 2.55 -7.43 8.35
N ALA A 93 3.10 -8.25 7.46
CA ALA A 93 2.76 -9.67 7.36
C ALA A 93 3.03 -10.45 8.66
N PHE A 94 4.14 -10.13 9.33
CA PHE A 94 4.45 -10.72 10.63
C PHE A 94 3.44 -10.30 11.70
N PHE A 95 3.06 -9.03 11.77
CA PHE A 95 2.06 -8.56 12.73
C PHE A 95 0.64 -9.04 12.39
N VAL A 96 0.32 -9.30 11.12
CA VAL A 96 -0.89 -10.05 10.74
C VAL A 96 -0.86 -11.44 11.38
N TYR A 97 0.23 -12.19 11.23
CA TYR A 97 0.41 -13.48 11.90
C TYR A 97 0.25 -13.35 13.43
N LYS A 98 0.91 -12.37 14.06
CA LYS A 98 0.85 -12.18 15.52
C LYS A 98 -0.55 -11.81 16.02
N THR A 99 -1.25 -10.95 15.29
CA THR A 99 -2.62 -10.52 15.59
C THR A 99 -3.59 -11.68 15.45
N VAL A 100 -3.55 -12.42 14.33
CA VAL A 100 -4.41 -13.59 14.14
C VAL A 100 -4.11 -14.68 15.16
N GLN A 101 -2.83 -14.92 15.50
CA GLN A 101 -2.44 -15.86 16.55
C GLN A 101 -3.05 -15.46 17.90
N LYS A 102 -3.05 -14.18 18.23
CA LYS A 102 -3.60 -13.68 19.49
C LYS A 102 -5.13 -13.74 19.53
N LEU A 103 -5.80 -13.50 18.41
CA LEU A 103 -7.27 -13.57 18.31
C LEU A 103 -7.80 -15.01 18.30
N THR A 104 -7.06 -15.92 17.67
CA THR A 104 -7.51 -17.30 17.43
C THR A 104 -6.92 -18.33 18.39
N ASN A 105 -5.79 -18.01 19.03
CA ASN A 105 -4.94 -18.97 19.74
C ASN A 105 -4.52 -20.17 18.87
N ASP A 106 -4.53 -20.03 17.55
CA ASP A 106 -4.23 -21.10 16.59
C ASP A 106 -3.02 -20.71 15.72
N PHE A 107 -1.95 -21.50 15.79
CA PHE A 107 -0.72 -21.25 15.04
C PHE A 107 -0.93 -21.41 13.53
N LYS A 108 -1.72 -22.39 13.11
CA LYS A 108 -1.92 -22.71 11.69
C LYS A 108 -2.75 -21.62 11.02
N ALA A 109 -3.85 -21.21 11.63
CA ALA A 109 -4.69 -20.11 11.14
C ALA A 109 -3.87 -18.82 10.98
N ALA A 110 -3.05 -18.51 11.98
CA ALA A 110 -2.18 -17.35 11.98
C ALA A 110 -1.12 -17.40 10.89
N LEU A 111 -0.44 -18.55 10.74
CA LEU A 111 0.61 -18.69 9.73
C LEU A 111 0.02 -18.56 8.31
N ILE A 112 -1.11 -19.21 8.06
CA ILE A 112 -1.85 -19.09 6.79
C ILE A 112 -2.19 -17.62 6.51
N ALA A 113 -2.74 -16.90 7.50
CA ALA A 113 -3.08 -15.49 7.32
C ALA A 113 -1.85 -14.62 6.99
N GLY A 114 -0.72 -14.83 7.67
CA GLY A 114 0.52 -14.12 7.36
C GLY A 114 1.03 -14.41 5.93
N LEU A 115 0.99 -15.67 5.50
CA LEU A 115 1.44 -16.08 4.16
C LEU A 115 0.53 -15.54 3.06
N ILE A 116 -0.80 -15.61 3.24
CA ILE A 116 -1.78 -15.06 2.30
C ILE A 116 -1.57 -13.55 2.16
N TYR A 117 -1.50 -12.81 3.28
CA TYR A 117 -1.26 -11.37 3.26
C TYR A 117 0.07 -11.05 2.55
N GLY A 118 1.17 -11.69 2.98
CA GLY A 118 2.50 -11.41 2.46
C GLY A 118 2.65 -11.61 0.95
N ALA A 119 1.97 -12.60 0.38
CA ALA A 119 2.03 -12.94 -1.05
C ALA A 119 0.86 -12.39 -1.88
N HIS A 120 -0.05 -11.62 -1.28
CA HIS A 120 -1.29 -11.22 -1.95
C HIS A 120 -1.04 -10.27 -3.14
N PRO A 121 -1.55 -10.56 -4.36
CA PRO A 121 -1.19 -9.82 -5.58
C PRO A 121 -1.58 -8.33 -5.56
N ALA A 122 -2.60 -7.95 -4.78
CA ALA A 122 -3.00 -6.55 -4.64
C ALA A 122 -1.93 -5.64 -3.99
N HIS A 123 -0.88 -6.20 -3.37
CA HIS A 123 0.26 -5.40 -2.88
C HIS A 123 1.17 -4.88 -3.99
N PHE A 124 0.99 -5.32 -5.24
CA PHE A 124 1.85 -4.95 -6.37
C PHE A 124 2.11 -3.45 -6.46
N VAL A 125 1.05 -2.64 -6.51
CA VAL A 125 1.19 -1.18 -6.66
C VAL A 125 1.98 -0.58 -5.50
N SER A 126 1.69 -0.97 -4.26
CA SER A 126 2.40 -0.44 -3.08
C SER A 126 3.88 -0.82 -3.01
N LEU A 127 4.27 -1.95 -3.60
CA LEU A 127 5.65 -2.44 -3.55
C LEU A 127 6.49 -1.93 -4.72
N PHE A 128 5.89 -1.78 -5.91
CA PHE A 128 6.57 -1.31 -7.12
C PHE A 128 6.58 0.20 -7.29
N TRP A 129 5.68 0.93 -6.62
CA TRP A 129 5.66 2.39 -6.65
C TRP A 129 6.01 2.95 -5.27
N ILE A 130 7.17 3.62 -5.16
CA ILE A 130 7.72 4.08 -3.88
C ILE A 130 6.75 5.05 -3.20
N SER A 131 6.20 6.02 -3.94
CA SER A 131 5.21 6.97 -3.43
C SER A 131 3.88 6.33 -3.05
N GLY A 132 3.58 5.16 -3.62
CA GLY A 132 2.43 4.33 -3.25
C GLY A 132 2.61 3.56 -1.93
N GLY A 133 3.80 3.64 -1.32
CA GLY A 133 4.15 2.96 -0.07
C GLY A 133 3.44 3.48 1.18
N ALA A 134 2.86 4.69 1.14
CA ALA A 134 2.19 5.34 2.27
C ALA A 134 1.19 4.41 3.01
N THR A 135 0.37 3.67 2.26
CA THR A 135 -0.63 2.76 2.83
C THR A 135 -0.03 1.50 3.44
N THR A 136 1.13 1.04 2.94
CA THR A 136 1.86 -0.11 3.50
C THR A 136 2.55 0.26 4.81
N ILE A 137 3.21 1.43 4.84
CA ILE A 137 3.82 1.98 6.05
C ILE A 137 2.74 2.25 7.10
N GLY A 138 1.63 2.89 6.71
CA GLY A 138 0.49 3.13 7.59
C GLY A 138 -0.10 1.83 8.13
N PHE A 139 -0.29 0.83 7.27
CA PHE A 139 -0.86 -0.44 7.70
C PHE A 139 0.07 -1.19 8.67
N PHE A 140 1.39 -1.19 8.45
CA PHE A 140 2.36 -1.74 9.40
C PHE A 140 2.16 -1.17 10.81
N PHE A 141 2.06 0.16 10.94
CA PHE A 141 1.83 0.80 12.22
C PHE A 141 0.43 0.47 12.79
N LEU A 142 -0.61 0.43 11.95
CA LEU A 142 -1.97 0.10 12.38
C LEU A 142 -2.06 -1.34 12.93
N ILE A 143 -1.54 -2.34 12.20
CA ILE A 143 -1.59 -3.74 12.64
C ILE A 143 -0.73 -3.95 13.89
N SER A 144 0.39 -3.22 14.02
CA SER A 144 1.21 -3.19 15.23
C SER A 144 0.45 -2.59 16.41
N ALA A 145 -0.30 -1.51 16.19
CA ALA A 145 -1.17 -0.89 17.19
C ALA A 145 -2.21 -1.89 17.69
N ILE A 146 -2.93 -2.54 16.77
CA ILE A 146 -3.93 -3.58 17.09
C ILE A 146 -3.27 -4.69 17.92
N TYR A 147 -2.08 -5.17 17.52
CA TYR A 147 -1.38 -6.20 18.28
C TYR A 147 -1.01 -5.73 19.71
N CYS A 148 -0.46 -4.52 19.87
CA CYS A 148 -0.15 -3.94 21.18
C CYS A 148 -1.41 -3.79 22.05
N TYR A 149 -2.53 -3.40 21.46
CA TYR A 149 -3.81 -3.32 22.16
C TYR A 149 -4.25 -4.69 22.69
N LEU A 150 -4.15 -5.75 21.87
CA LEU A 150 -4.45 -7.12 22.28
C LEU A 150 -3.51 -7.65 23.39
N LEU A 151 -2.33 -7.04 23.55
CA LEU A 151 -1.39 -7.28 24.64
C LEU A 151 -1.65 -6.42 25.88
N LYS A 152 -2.71 -5.59 25.89
CA LYS A 152 -3.01 -4.61 26.94
C LYS A 152 -1.90 -3.57 27.11
N LYS A 153 -1.30 -3.13 26.00
CA LYS A 153 -0.31 -2.04 25.95
C LYS A 153 -0.93 -0.81 25.28
N GLN A 154 -1.91 -0.19 25.94
CA GLN A 154 -2.72 0.90 25.36
C GLN A 154 -1.89 2.10 24.91
N SER A 155 -0.92 2.54 25.72
CA SER A 155 -0.06 3.69 25.37
C SER A 155 0.72 3.43 24.07
N ALA A 156 1.39 2.28 23.96
CA ALA A 156 2.09 1.90 22.74
C ALA A 156 1.13 1.76 21.54
N SER A 157 -0.07 1.21 21.76
CA SER A 157 -1.09 1.12 20.71
C SER A 157 -1.54 2.49 20.22
N LEU A 158 -1.74 3.46 21.12
CA LEU A 158 -2.16 4.81 20.75
C LEU A 158 -1.06 5.52 19.95
N THR A 159 0.20 5.41 20.38
CA THR A 159 1.35 5.95 19.65
C THR A 159 1.47 5.34 18.26
N LEU A 160 1.36 4.01 18.14
CA LEU A 160 1.42 3.34 16.83
C LEU A 160 0.23 3.72 15.94
N TYR A 161 -0.97 3.91 16.51
CA TYR A 161 -2.12 4.39 15.76
C TYR A 161 -1.92 5.82 15.23
N LEU A 162 -1.35 6.71 16.04
CA LEU A 162 -0.94 8.05 15.61
C LEU A 162 0.04 8.00 14.43
N LEU A 163 1.06 7.16 14.51
CA LEU A 163 2.01 6.96 13.42
C LEU A 163 1.32 6.41 12.15
N ALA A 164 0.33 5.53 12.31
CA ALA A 164 -0.43 4.97 11.20
C ALA A 164 -1.22 6.04 10.43
N ILE A 165 -1.98 6.88 11.15
CA ILE A 165 -2.79 7.94 10.51
C ILE A 165 -1.91 9.06 9.93
N PHE A 166 -0.76 9.35 10.53
CA PHE A 166 0.23 10.29 9.97
C PHE A 166 0.99 9.72 8.76
N ALA A 167 1.03 8.40 8.58
CA ALA A 167 1.56 7.80 7.36
C ALA A 167 0.53 7.82 6.23
N SER A 168 -0.74 7.58 6.54
CA SER A 168 -1.83 7.60 5.57
C SER A 168 -3.17 7.79 6.26
N GLU A 169 -3.97 8.74 5.77
CA GLU A 169 -5.33 9.01 6.24
C GLU A 169 -6.25 7.79 6.13
N ALA A 170 -5.95 6.87 5.21
CA ALA A 170 -6.61 5.57 5.08
C ALA A 170 -6.66 4.78 6.40
N MET A 171 -5.70 4.97 7.31
CA MET A 171 -5.61 4.23 8.56
C MET A 171 -6.61 4.67 9.62
N ILE A 172 -7.40 5.74 9.36
CA ILE A 172 -8.47 6.20 10.25
C ILE A 172 -9.51 5.11 10.53
N VAL A 173 -9.64 4.14 9.61
CA VAL A 173 -10.48 2.96 9.77
C VAL A 173 -10.04 2.04 10.91
N GLY A 174 -8.86 2.28 11.50
CA GLY A 174 -8.45 1.63 12.74
C GLY A 174 -9.44 1.88 13.88
N LEU A 175 -10.02 3.08 13.98
CA LEU A 175 -11.03 3.40 15.01
C LEU A 175 -12.21 2.40 15.02
N PRO A 176 -12.96 2.24 13.92
CA PRO A 176 -14.07 1.29 13.91
C PRO A 176 -13.59 -0.17 14.06
N ILE A 177 -12.36 -0.53 13.66
CA ILE A 177 -11.79 -1.86 13.95
C ILE A 177 -11.62 -2.08 15.46
N PHE A 178 -11.05 -1.12 16.19
CA PHE A 178 -10.93 -1.19 17.65
C PHE A 178 -12.31 -1.26 18.32
N ALA A 179 -13.25 -0.42 17.89
CA ALA A 179 -14.62 -0.44 18.40
C ALA A 179 -15.29 -1.80 18.18
N CYS A 180 -15.25 -2.34 16.95
CA CYS A 180 -15.82 -3.65 16.64
C CYS A 180 -15.18 -4.77 17.46
N TYR A 181 -13.86 -4.75 17.67
CA TYR A 181 -13.20 -5.71 18.56
C TYR A 181 -13.76 -5.63 19.99
N GLU A 182 -13.85 -4.43 20.55
CA GLU A 182 -14.37 -4.23 21.91
C GLU A 182 -15.83 -4.71 22.04
N PHE A 183 -16.71 -4.36 21.11
CA PHE A 183 -18.11 -4.81 21.14
C PHE A 183 -18.27 -6.33 20.95
N ILE A 184 -17.50 -6.94 20.04
CA ILE A 184 -17.62 -8.38 19.74
C ILE A 184 -17.03 -9.24 20.87
N PHE A 185 -15.89 -8.85 21.43
CA PHE A 185 -15.10 -9.69 22.35
C PHE A 185 -15.15 -9.25 23.83
N ARG A 186 -15.31 -7.95 24.13
CA ARG A 186 -15.34 -7.44 25.52
C ARG A 186 -16.74 -7.15 26.04
N ARG A 187 -17.69 -6.81 25.15
CA ARG A 187 -19.11 -6.56 25.45
C ARG A 187 -19.31 -5.54 26.58
N GLU A 188 -19.48 -5.98 27.82
CA GLU A 188 -19.70 -5.10 28.98
C GLU A 188 -18.42 -4.48 29.53
N LYS A 189 -17.25 -5.03 29.21
CA LYS A 189 -15.94 -4.58 29.69
C LYS A 189 -15.18 -3.74 28.66
N LEU A 190 -15.88 -2.79 28.02
CA LEU A 190 -15.30 -1.92 27.00
C LEU A 190 -14.23 -1.01 27.60
N ASP A 191 -13.08 -0.90 26.95
CA ASP A 191 -12.09 0.14 27.25
C ASP A 191 -12.54 1.50 26.68
N ARG A 192 -13.53 2.10 27.33
CA ARG A 192 -14.15 3.37 26.89
C ARG A 192 -13.13 4.49 26.78
N LEU A 193 -12.19 4.57 27.72
CA LEU A 193 -11.14 5.58 27.71
C LEU A 193 -10.27 5.45 26.44
N PHE A 194 -9.83 4.25 26.11
CA PHE A 194 -9.06 4.01 24.90
C PHE A 194 -9.82 4.36 23.61
N LEU A 195 -11.09 3.96 23.52
CA LEU A 195 -11.93 4.30 22.36
C LEU A 195 -12.12 5.82 22.23
N THR A 196 -12.31 6.54 23.35
CA THR A 196 -12.36 8.00 23.36
C THR A 196 -11.05 8.60 22.88
N MET A 197 -9.89 8.13 23.38
CA MET A 197 -8.58 8.66 22.96
C MET A 197 -8.34 8.47 21.45
N ILE A 198 -8.59 7.27 20.92
CA ILE A 198 -8.48 7.01 19.47
C ILE A 198 -9.49 7.84 18.68
N GLY A 199 -10.73 7.94 19.17
CA GLY A 199 -11.79 8.76 18.56
C GLY A 199 -11.39 10.22 18.46
N SER A 200 -11.02 10.84 19.58
CA SER A 200 -10.56 12.24 19.64
C SER A 200 -9.35 12.47 18.75
N THR A 201 -8.36 11.58 18.80
CA THR A 201 -7.17 11.67 17.93
C THR A 201 -7.53 11.62 16.45
N SER A 202 -8.44 10.72 16.08
CA SER A 202 -8.92 10.56 14.71
C SER A 202 -9.63 11.83 14.22
N VAL A 203 -10.52 12.39 15.05
CA VAL A 203 -11.25 13.61 14.73
C VAL A 203 -10.30 14.80 14.58
N ILE A 204 -9.36 14.98 15.52
CA ILE A 204 -8.36 16.06 15.45
C ILE A 204 -7.54 15.95 14.16
N PHE A 205 -7.05 14.75 13.84
CA PHE A 205 -6.30 14.52 12.60
C PHE A 205 -7.13 14.86 11.36
N LEU A 206 -8.38 14.40 11.28
CA LEU A 206 -9.26 14.68 10.14
C LEU A 206 -9.53 16.19 9.99
N ILE A 207 -9.75 16.91 11.10
CA ILE A 207 -9.93 18.37 11.09
C ILE A 207 -8.68 19.04 10.53
N ILE A 208 -7.49 18.74 11.07
CA ILE A 208 -6.24 19.35 10.58
C ILE A 208 -6.03 19.01 9.10
N ARG A 209 -6.20 17.73 8.73
CA ARG A 209 -5.95 17.24 7.38
C ARG A 209 -6.88 17.88 6.36
N PHE A 210 -8.20 17.85 6.61
CA PHE A 210 -9.20 18.24 5.62
C PHE A 210 -9.62 19.71 5.71
N ALA A 211 -9.69 20.29 6.91
CA ALA A 211 -10.08 21.70 7.06
C ALA A 211 -8.90 22.66 6.82
N LEU A 212 -7.66 22.28 7.17
CA LEU A 212 -6.50 23.18 7.09
C LEU A 212 -5.57 22.85 5.92
N PHE A 213 -5.32 21.56 5.65
CA PHE A 213 -4.21 21.13 4.78
C PHE A 213 -4.63 20.39 3.50
N THR A 214 -5.92 20.40 3.15
CA THR A 214 -6.39 19.85 1.87
C THR A 214 -6.88 20.99 0.99
N SER A 215 -6.27 21.14 -0.18
CA SER A 215 -6.66 22.17 -1.15
C SER A 215 -8.01 21.87 -1.78
N ARG A 216 -8.72 22.91 -2.23
CA ARG A 216 -9.96 22.76 -3.01
C ARG A 216 -9.76 21.93 -4.29
N THR A 217 -8.60 22.05 -4.93
CA THR A 217 -8.25 21.25 -6.11
C THR A 217 -8.22 19.76 -5.79
N THR A 218 -7.69 19.36 -4.63
CA THR A 218 -7.66 17.97 -4.19
C THR A 218 -9.08 17.44 -3.95
N PHE A 219 -9.94 18.24 -3.28
CA PHE A 219 -11.35 17.87 -3.09
C PHE A 219 -12.11 17.69 -4.41
N ASN A 220 -11.80 18.52 -5.43
CA ASN A 220 -12.42 18.41 -6.74
C ASN A 220 -11.97 17.17 -7.52
N VAL A 221 -10.73 16.72 -7.32
CA VAL A 221 -10.22 15.50 -7.94
C VAL A 221 -10.78 14.25 -7.24
N TYR A 222 -10.85 14.26 -5.91
CA TYR A 222 -11.28 13.12 -5.09
C TYR A 222 -12.69 13.30 -4.52
N GLN A 223 -13.66 13.61 -5.39
CA GLN A 223 -15.04 13.79 -4.96
C GLN A 223 -15.64 12.45 -4.48
N LEU A 224 -16.31 12.50 -3.32
CA LEU A 224 -17.10 11.39 -2.83
C LEU A 224 -18.42 11.34 -3.60
N GLU A 225 -18.71 10.22 -4.23
CA GLU A 225 -19.95 9.99 -4.98
C GLU A 225 -20.74 8.84 -4.33
N LEU A 226 -22.01 9.11 -4.01
CA LEU A 226 -23.02 8.10 -3.68
C LEU A 226 -23.90 7.87 -4.90
N SER A 227 -23.33 7.26 -5.94
CA SER A 227 -23.98 7.00 -7.22
C SER A 227 -23.94 5.52 -7.59
N THR A 228 -24.63 5.13 -8.66
CA THR A 228 -24.57 3.75 -9.19
C THR A 228 -23.15 3.33 -9.60
N LYS A 229 -22.23 4.29 -9.78
CA LYS A 229 -20.80 4.03 -10.05
C LYS A 229 -20.06 3.38 -8.86
N VAL A 230 -20.62 3.44 -7.65
CA VAL A 230 -20.10 2.73 -6.47
C VAL A 230 -20.16 1.21 -6.69
N LEU A 231 -21.12 0.69 -7.45
CA LEU A 231 -21.25 -0.76 -7.71
C LEU A 231 -20.07 -1.31 -8.53
N PRO A 232 -19.67 -0.70 -9.67
CA PRO A 232 -18.41 -1.04 -10.35
C PRO A 232 -17.17 -0.91 -9.46
N ALA A 233 -17.08 0.13 -8.63
CA ALA A 233 -15.97 0.31 -7.70
C ALA A 233 -15.90 -0.84 -6.68
N LEU A 234 -17.03 -1.18 -6.06
CA LEU A 234 -17.16 -2.31 -5.16
C LEU A 234 -16.76 -3.63 -5.85
N LYS A 235 -17.26 -3.87 -7.06
CA LYS A 235 -16.87 -5.03 -7.88
C LYS A 235 -15.36 -5.08 -8.09
N TYR A 236 -14.75 -3.96 -8.47
CA TYR A 236 -13.30 -3.86 -8.67
C TYR A 236 -12.55 -4.31 -7.40
N TYR A 237 -12.87 -3.71 -6.25
CA TYR A 237 -12.17 -4.03 -5.01
C TYR A 237 -12.43 -5.46 -4.54
N LEU A 238 -13.66 -5.97 -4.63
CA LEU A 238 -13.97 -7.37 -4.27
C LEU A 238 -13.18 -8.36 -5.12
N LEU A 239 -13.06 -8.12 -6.43
CA LEU A 239 -12.24 -8.95 -7.31
C LEU A 239 -10.76 -8.90 -6.91
N ARG A 240 -10.24 -7.72 -6.53
CA ARG A 240 -8.84 -7.61 -6.07
C ARG A 240 -8.63 -8.30 -4.72
N ILE A 241 -9.58 -8.24 -3.78
CA ILE A 241 -9.53 -8.98 -2.51
C ILE A 241 -9.51 -10.49 -2.76
N ALA A 242 -10.30 -10.94 -3.74
CA ALA A 242 -10.37 -12.34 -4.14
C ALA A 242 -9.11 -12.84 -4.85
N GLY A 243 -8.13 -11.97 -5.11
CA GLY A 243 -6.84 -12.32 -5.70
C GLY A 243 -6.74 -12.13 -7.22
N PHE A 244 -7.77 -11.59 -7.89
CA PHE A 244 -7.75 -11.36 -9.34
C PHE A 244 -6.86 -10.17 -9.72
N ALA A 245 -6.03 -10.32 -10.75
CA ALA A 245 -5.19 -9.24 -11.26
C ALA A 245 -6.01 -8.10 -11.88
N GLU A 246 -5.47 -6.87 -11.82
CA GLU A 246 -6.09 -5.69 -12.43
C GLU A 246 -6.34 -5.86 -13.93
N VAL A 247 -5.49 -6.64 -14.60
CA VAL A 247 -5.41 -6.79 -16.05
C VAL A 247 -5.87 -8.17 -16.55
N SER A 248 -6.48 -9.04 -15.72
CA SER A 248 -6.79 -10.42 -16.16
C SER A 248 -8.10 -10.53 -16.95
N GLY A 249 -7.98 -10.87 -18.23
CA GLY A 249 -9.03 -11.52 -19.04
C GLY A 249 -8.91 -13.05 -19.07
N ASP A 250 -7.99 -13.63 -18.29
CA ASP A 250 -7.71 -15.08 -18.30
C ASP A 250 -8.85 -15.87 -17.63
N GLN A 251 -9.53 -16.69 -18.45
CA GLN A 251 -10.64 -17.52 -18.02
C GLN A 251 -10.19 -18.67 -17.10
N ILE A 252 -9.01 -19.25 -17.31
CA ILE A 252 -8.53 -20.41 -16.54
C ILE A 252 -8.25 -19.96 -15.10
N VAL A 253 -7.49 -18.88 -14.93
CA VAL A 253 -7.19 -18.34 -13.60
C VAL A 253 -8.45 -17.92 -12.88
N SER A 254 -9.42 -17.36 -13.61
CA SER A 254 -10.72 -16.99 -13.05
C SER A 254 -11.48 -18.21 -12.54
N VAL A 255 -11.56 -19.29 -13.32
CA VAL A 255 -12.21 -20.54 -12.90
C VAL A 255 -11.51 -21.12 -11.68
N VAL A 256 -10.17 -21.19 -11.68
CA VAL A 256 -9.40 -21.70 -10.53
C VAL A 256 -9.66 -20.90 -9.26
N LEU A 257 -9.64 -19.55 -9.34
CA LEU A 257 -9.93 -18.69 -8.19
C LEU A 257 -11.37 -18.84 -7.70
N LEU A 258 -12.34 -18.87 -8.60
CA LEU A 258 -13.75 -19.05 -8.23
C LEU A 258 -13.97 -20.40 -7.56
N SER A 259 -13.46 -21.50 -8.13
CA SER A 259 -13.53 -22.82 -7.52
C SER A 259 -12.86 -22.84 -6.14
N TRP A 260 -11.69 -22.23 -6.02
CA TRP A 260 -10.98 -22.12 -4.74
C TRP A 260 -11.80 -21.34 -3.70
N LEU A 261 -12.39 -20.20 -4.06
CA LEU A 261 -13.22 -19.39 -3.17
C LEU A 261 -14.52 -20.10 -2.76
N THR A 262 -15.17 -20.82 -3.68
CA THR A 262 -16.34 -21.64 -3.37
C THR A 262 -15.99 -22.71 -2.33
N LEU A 263 -14.85 -23.41 -2.50
CA LEU A 263 -14.39 -24.39 -1.53
C LEU A 263 -14.08 -23.75 -0.18
N ILE A 264 -13.42 -22.58 -0.14
CA ILE A 264 -13.20 -21.82 1.10
C ILE A 264 -14.54 -21.48 1.78
N ALA A 265 -15.53 -21.00 1.03
CA ALA A 265 -16.85 -20.66 1.58
C ALA A 265 -17.55 -21.89 2.19
N LEU A 266 -17.49 -23.05 1.53
CA LEU A 266 -18.03 -24.30 2.07
C LEU A 266 -17.33 -24.74 3.35
N LEU A 267 -16.01 -24.57 3.44
CA LEU A 267 -15.26 -24.86 4.67
C LEU A 267 -15.67 -23.96 5.83
N LEU A 268 -16.10 -22.73 5.55
CA LEU A 268 -16.51 -21.82 6.60
C LEU A 268 -17.81 -22.21 7.28
N ILE A 269 -18.65 -23.06 6.68
CA ILE A 269 -19.86 -23.60 7.31
C ILE A 269 -19.51 -24.35 8.61
N LYS A 270 -18.39 -25.06 8.62
CA LYS A 270 -17.89 -25.78 9.81
C LYS A 270 -17.36 -24.84 10.92
N THR A 271 -17.14 -23.55 10.61
CA THR A 271 -16.72 -22.53 11.58
C THR A 271 -17.83 -22.17 12.58
N PHE A 272 -19.10 -22.34 12.18
CA PHE A 272 -20.26 -21.95 12.99
C PHE A 272 -20.50 -22.83 14.22
N GLY A 273 -19.79 -23.95 14.36
CA GLY A 273 -19.94 -24.86 15.50
C GLY A 273 -19.48 -24.30 16.86
N LYS A 274 -18.73 -23.19 16.89
CA LYS A 274 -18.32 -22.53 18.16
C LYS A 274 -18.50 -21.01 18.08
N LYS A 275 -19.17 -20.43 19.07
CA LYS A 275 -19.40 -18.97 19.18
C LYS A 275 -18.12 -18.13 19.03
N GLN A 276 -17.01 -18.59 19.60
CA GLN A 276 -15.71 -17.89 19.47
C GLN A 276 -15.22 -17.81 18.01
N ASN A 277 -15.39 -18.89 17.25
CA ASN A 277 -15.03 -18.92 15.84
C ASN A 277 -15.95 -18.00 15.01
N VAL A 278 -17.23 -17.91 15.35
CA VAL A 278 -18.19 -16.98 14.73
C VAL A 278 -17.79 -15.53 14.96
N ASN A 279 -17.41 -15.15 16.19
CA ASN A 279 -16.94 -13.80 16.49
C ASN A 279 -15.68 -13.43 15.70
N GLN A 280 -14.74 -14.38 15.55
CA GLN A 280 -13.53 -14.18 14.73
C GLN A 280 -13.87 -14.00 13.25
N LEU A 281 -14.79 -14.83 12.73
CA LEU A 281 -15.27 -14.72 11.34
C LEU A 281 -15.98 -13.39 11.10
N LEU A 282 -16.87 -12.98 12.00
CA LEU A 282 -17.58 -11.71 11.95
C LEU A 282 -16.59 -10.53 11.93
N LEU A 283 -15.59 -10.53 12.82
CA LEU A 283 -14.56 -9.49 12.83
C LEU A 283 -13.80 -9.45 11.49
N SER A 284 -13.44 -10.61 10.92
CA SER A 284 -12.73 -10.66 9.63
C SER A 284 -13.55 -10.06 8.48
N ILE A 285 -14.85 -10.35 8.42
CA ILE A 285 -15.78 -9.80 7.41
C ILE A 285 -15.94 -8.30 7.60
N ILE A 286 -16.10 -7.84 8.84
CA ILE A 286 -16.19 -6.41 9.17
C ILE A 286 -14.92 -5.68 8.72
N ILE A 287 -13.73 -6.23 8.99
CA ILE A 287 -12.45 -5.64 8.54
C ILE A 287 -12.38 -5.54 7.01
N ILE A 288 -12.85 -6.58 6.29
CA ILE A 288 -12.92 -6.55 4.82
C ILE A 288 -13.77 -5.36 4.36
N ILE A 289 -14.99 -5.23 4.89
CA ILE A 289 -15.97 -4.21 4.49
C ILE A 289 -15.49 -2.81 4.86
N ILE A 290 -15.07 -2.60 6.11
CA ILE A 290 -14.61 -1.28 6.57
C ILE A 290 -13.36 -0.84 5.79
N GLY A 291 -12.44 -1.77 5.49
CA GLY A 291 -11.23 -1.45 4.72
C GLY A 291 -11.49 -0.95 3.29
N LEU A 292 -12.71 -1.15 2.76
CA LEU A 292 -13.12 -0.60 1.47
C LEU A 292 -13.49 0.89 1.54
N PHE A 293 -13.82 1.40 2.72
CA PHE A 293 -14.17 2.80 2.92
C PHE A 293 -12.93 3.65 3.22
N PRO A 294 -12.87 4.90 2.73
CA PRO A 294 -13.86 5.56 1.87
C PRO A 294 -13.68 5.27 0.37
N PHE A 295 -12.73 4.43 -0.03
CA PHE A 295 -12.27 4.30 -1.42
C PHE A 295 -13.33 3.81 -2.42
N ILE A 296 -14.32 3.02 -1.99
CA ILE A 296 -15.46 2.65 -2.86
C ILE A 296 -16.33 3.85 -3.25
N LEU A 297 -16.28 4.93 -2.47
CA LEU A 297 -17.02 6.18 -2.74
C LEU A 297 -16.25 7.11 -3.68
N ILE A 298 -15.08 6.71 -4.17
CA ILE A 298 -14.28 7.48 -5.13
C ILE A 298 -14.09 6.64 -6.41
N PRO A 299 -15.17 6.41 -7.19
CA PRO A 299 -15.17 5.45 -8.30
C PRO A 299 -14.22 5.84 -9.45
N GLN A 300 -13.76 7.09 -9.49
CA GLN A 300 -12.85 7.59 -10.53
C GLN A 300 -11.36 7.31 -10.21
N HIS A 301 -11.02 6.95 -8.97
CA HIS A 301 -9.63 6.79 -8.50
C HIS A 301 -9.40 5.41 -7.87
N LEU A 302 -9.73 4.36 -8.61
CA LEU A 302 -9.57 2.98 -8.17
C LEU A 302 -8.10 2.58 -8.16
N SER A 303 -7.64 1.97 -7.07
CA SER A 303 -6.28 1.44 -7.02
C SER A 303 -6.11 0.38 -5.92
N PRO A 304 -5.36 -0.71 -6.16
CA PRO A 304 -5.26 -1.81 -5.22
C PRO A 304 -4.38 -1.47 -4.00
N HIS A 305 -3.57 -0.40 -4.05
CA HIS A 305 -2.70 -0.01 -2.93
C HIS A 305 -3.48 0.45 -1.68
N TYR A 306 -4.77 0.77 -1.80
CA TYR A 306 -5.64 1.09 -0.67
C TYR A 306 -6.07 -0.12 0.15
N MET A 307 -5.82 -1.34 -0.33
CA MET A 307 -6.51 -2.54 0.14
C MET A 307 -5.86 -3.27 1.30
N ASN A 308 -4.76 -2.73 1.87
CA ASN A 308 -4.00 -3.39 2.94
C ASN A 308 -4.89 -3.92 4.09
N ILE A 309 -5.87 -3.12 4.53
CA ILE A 309 -6.80 -3.49 5.61
C ILE A 309 -7.75 -4.60 5.18
N SER A 310 -8.35 -4.50 3.99
CA SER A 310 -9.26 -5.54 3.50
C SER A 310 -8.53 -6.86 3.23
N ILE A 311 -7.29 -6.81 2.73
CA ILE A 311 -6.44 -8.00 2.53
C ILE A 311 -6.12 -8.64 3.89
N PHE A 312 -5.91 -7.87 4.96
CA PHE A 312 -5.77 -8.42 6.30
C PHE A 312 -7.03 -9.17 6.76
N GLY A 313 -8.21 -8.56 6.61
CA GLY A 313 -9.48 -9.22 6.92
C GLY A 313 -9.66 -10.51 6.11
N PHE A 314 -9.38 -10.47 4.81
CA PHE A 314 -9.42 -11.63 3.92
C PHE A 314 -8.42 -12.71 4.34
N SER A 315 -7.19 -12.34 4.68
CA SER A 315 -6.16 -13.28 5.12
C SER A 315 -6.56 -14.00 6.41
N MET A 316 -7.15 -13.27 7.37
CA MET A 316 -7.73 -13.86 8.57
C MET A 316 -8.88 -14.81 8.25
N PHE A 317 -9.78 -14.42 7.35
CA PHE A 317 -10.89 -15.24 6.86
C PHE A 317 -10.41 -16.56 6.24
N ILE A 318 -9.40 -16.53 5.36
CA ILE A 318 -8.78 -17.73 4.79
C ILE A 318 -8.11 -18.60 5.86
N GLY A 319 -7.39 -17.99 6.80
CA GLY A 319 -6.77 -18.70 7.93
C GLY A 319 -7.80 -19.47 8.77
N LEU A 320 -8.97 -18.87 9.03
CA LEU A 320 -10.07 -19.50 9.77
C LEU A 320 -10.73 -20.64 9.01
N ALA A 321 -10.81 -20.57 7.69
CA ALA A 321 -11.31 -21.66 6.85
C ALA A 321 -10.34 -22.84 6.82
N LEU A 322 -9.08 -22.57 6.47
CA LEU A 322 -8.09 -23.62 6.22
C LEU A 322 -7.56 -24.29 7.49
N LYS A 323 -7.67 -23.67 8.67
CA LYS A 323 -7.27 -24.33 9.93
C LYS A 323 -8.02 -25.65 10.17
N GLN A 324 -9.24 -25.76 9.63
CA GLN A 324 -10.16 -26.89 9.84
C GLN A 324 -9.78 -28.16 9.07
N LEU A 325 -8.93 -28.03 8.06
CA LEU A 325 -8.46 -29.16 7.25
C LEU A 325 -7.26 -29.85 7.90
N LYS A 326 -6.89 -31.04 7.41
CA LYS A 326 -5.58 -31.64 7.72
C LYS A 326 -4.45 -30.74 7.19
N PRO A 327 -3.28 -30.67 7.85
CA PRO A 327 -2.17 -29.79 7.45
C PRO A 327 -1.79 -29.90 5.97
N ILE A 328 -1.68 -31.11 5.44
CA ILE A 328 -1.32 -31.37 4.04
C ILE A 328 -2.32 -30.73 3.07
N ILE A 329 -3.63 -30.89 3.32
CA ILE A 329 -4.67 -30.35 2.45
C ILE A 329 -4.66 -28.81 2.51
N SER A 330 -4.46 -28.20 3.68
CA SER A 330 -4.30 -26.74 3.79
C SER A 330 -3.11 -26.21 3.01
N ILE A 331 -2.00 -26.97 2.97
CA ILE A 331 -0.82 -26.62 2.18
C ILE A 331 -1.16 -26.64 0.68
N VAL A 332 -1.92 -27.63 0.20
CA VAL A 332 -2.37 -27.68 -1.20
C VAL A 332 -3.20 -26.43 -1.55
N PHE A 333 -4.17 -26.05 -0.72
CA PHE A 333 -4.96 -24.83 -0.93
C PHE A 333 -4.10 -23.56 -0.94
N LEU A 334 -3.12 -23.47 -0.03
CA LEU A 334 -2.15 -22.38 0.00
C LEU A 334 -1.33 -22.34 -1.30
N ILE A 335 -0.80 -23.48 -1.75
CA ILE A 335 0.02 -23.55 -2.97
C ILE A 335 -0.80 -23.11 -4.19
N ILE A 336 -2.07 -23.53 -4.31
CA ILE A 336 -2.95 -23.10 -5.40
C ILE A 336 -3.08 -21.57 -5.40
N PHE A 337 -3.36 -20.95 -4.24
CA PHE A 337 -3.45 -19.50 -4.14
C PHE A 337 -2.11 -18.81 -4.48
N LEU A 338 -1.00 -19.34 -3.99
CA LEU A 338 0.34 -18.80 -4.20
C LEU A 338 0.75 -18.87 -5.68
N VAL A 339 0.52 -20.00 -6.36
CA VAL A 339 0.80 -20.16 -7.79
C VAL A 339 -0.03 -19.18 -8.62
N THR A 340 -1.33 -19.07 -8.32
CA THR A 340 -2.20 -18.10 -8.99
C THR A 340 -1.77 -16.66 -8.72
N SER A 341 -1.32 -16.36 -7.50
CA SER A 341 -0.80 -15.03 -7.14
C SER A 341 0.48 -14.71 -7.93
N VAL A 342 1.41 -15.66 -8.08
CA VAL A 342 2.61 -15.49 -8.93
C VAL A 342 2.22 -15.18 -10.37
N TYR A 343 1.27 -15.93 -10.92
CA TYR A 343 0.77 -15.69 -12.28
C TYR A 343 0.20 -14.26 -12.42
N ASN A 344 -0.67 -13.86 -11.49
CA ASN A 344 -1.30 -12.54 -11.49
C ASN A 344 -0.30 -11.39 -11.30
N VAL A 345 0.74 -11.57 -10.47
CA VAL A 345 1.84 -10.62 -10.33
C VAL A 345 2.64 -10.51 -11.63
N ASN A 346 2.97 -11.63 -12.28
CA ASN A 346 3.66 -11.62 -13.58
C ASN A 346 2.84 -10.93 -14.67
N LEU A 347 1.53 -11.17 -14.71
CA LEU A 347 0.64 -10.49 -15.64
C LEU A 347 0.61 -8.98 -15.37
N THR A 348 0.58 -8.58 -14.10
CA THR A 348 0.59 -7.17 -13.70
C THR A 348 1.93 -6.50 -14.05
N LEU A 349 3.06 -7.18 -13.84
CA LEU A 349 4.39 -6.69 -14.23
C LEU A 349 4.45 -6.27 -15.71
N ASN A 350 3.85 -7.06 -16.59
CA ASN A 350 3.95 -6.82 -18.03
C ASN A 350 3.04 -5.71 -18.55
N ASN A 351 1.98 -5.36 -17.80
CA ASN A 351 0.92 -4.48 -18.28
C ASN A 351 0.68 -3.24 -17.42
N ASN A 352 1.25 -3.18 -16.22
CA ASN A 352 0.96 -2.09 -15.30
C ASN A 352 1.72 -0.82 -15.68
N TRP A 353 1.01 0.31 -15.57
CA TRP A 353 1.52 1.64 -15.90
C TRP A 353 2.78 2.03 -15.10
N ILE A 354 2.95 1.52 -13.88
CA ILE A 354 4.12 1.80 -13.02
C ILE A 354 5.39 1.33 -13.70
N ILE A 355 5.39 0.10 -14.21
CA ILE A 355 6.55 -0.49 -14.88
C ILE A 355 6.86 0.25 -16.18
N LYS A 356 5.81 0.58 -16.96
CA LYS A 356 5.96 1.37 -18.19
C LYS A 356 6.62 2.73 -17.90
N ARG A 357 6.11 3.48 -16.92
CA ARG A 357 6.61 4.82 -16.57
C ARG A 357 8.02 4.78 -15.97
N SER A 358 8.29 3.82 -15.09
CA SER A 358 9.63 3.55 -14.54
C SER A 358 10.67 3.28 -15.63
N ASN A 359 10.36 2.39 -16.58
CA ASN A 359 11.24 2.09 -17.72
C ASN A 359 11.43 3.30 -18.64
N LEU A 360 10.37 4.08 -18.86
CA LEU A 360 10.41 5.29 -19.67
C LEU A 360 11.33 6.36 -19.05
N ALA A 361 11.16 6.64 -17.76
CA ALA A 361 12.02 7.57 -17.02
C ALA A 361 13.49 7.11 -17.08
N LYS A 362 13.76 5.82 -16.83
CA LYS A 362 15.11 5.25 -16.90
C LYS A 362 15.73 5.41 -18.30
N THR A 363 14.95 5.23 -19.35
CA THR A 363 15.40 5.37 -20.74
C THR A 363 15.79 6.81 -21.05
N TYR A 364 14.94 7.79 -20.71
CA TYR A 364 15.26 9.21 -20.92
C TYR A 364 16.51 9.65 -20.16
N LEU A 365 16.61 9.31 -18.87
CA LEU A 365 17.76 9.71 -18.05
C LEU A 365 19.07 9.10 -18.58
N LYS A 366 19.06 7.83 -18.99
CA LYS A 366 20.25 7.20 -19.62
C LYS A 366 20.60 7.81 -20.96
N LYS A 367 19.61 8.21 -21.77
CA LYS A 367 19.85 8.87 -23.07
C LYS A 367 20.55 10.21 -22.85
N ILE A 368 20.01 11.06 -21.97
CA ILE A 368 20.59 12.38 -21.63
C ILE A 368 22.00 12.23 -21.07
N GLU A 369 22.24 11.24 -20.21
CA GLU A 369 23.56 10.97 -19.64
C GLU A 369 24.60 10.58 -20.69
N ARG A 370 24.19 9.81 -21.72
CA ARG A 370 25.06 9.40 -22.83
C ARG A 370 25.41 10.55 -23.77
N GLU A 371 24.47 11.46 -24.02
CA GLU A 371 24.65 12.60 -24.91
C GLU A 371 25.64 13.66 -24.36
N LYS A 372 25.91 13.64 -23.04
CA LYS A 372 26.87 14.55 -22.38
C LYS A 372 26.65 16.03 -22.72
N LEU A 373 25.38 16.44 -22.74
CA LEU A 373 24.96 17.79 -23.09
C LEU A 373 25.59 18.86 -22.19
N ILE A 374 25.82 20.04 -22.76
CA ILE A 374 26.42 21.20 -22.08
C ILE A 374 25.50 21.64 -20.92
N PRO A 375 26.03 22.00 -19.73
CA PRO A 375 25.21 22.54 -18.65
C PRO A 375 24.30 23.68 -19.12
N ARG A 376 23.10 23.77 -18.55
CA ARG A 376 22.05 24.76 -18.90
C ARG A 376 21.41 24.61 -20.28
N SER A 377 21.73 23.57 -21.05
CA SER A 377 20.96 23.22 -22.25
C SER A 377 19.47 23.04 -21.93
N ILE A 378 18.63 23.33 -22.93
CA ILE A 378 17.19 23.12 -22.88
C ILE A 378 16.89 21.74 -23.48
N LEU A 379 16.31 20.86 -22.68
CA LEU A 379 15.84 19.56 -23.09
C LEU A 379 14.39 19.68 -23.57
N ILE A 380 14.16 19.43 -24.85
CA ILE A 380 12.81 19.46 -25.43
C ILE A 380 12.30 18.02 -25.53
N PHE A 381 11.16 17.77 -24.87
CA PHE A 381 10.48 16.47 -24.90
C PHE A 381 9.27 16.58 -25.82
N ASP A 382 9.49 16.24 -27.08
CA ASP A 382 8.48 16.14 -28.13
C ASP A 382 7.92 14.71 -28.28
N ASN A 383 6.96 14.55 -29.19
CA ASN A 383 6.53 13.22 -29.62
C ASN A 383 7.65 12.57 -30.44
N ASN A 384 8.13 11.43 -30.00
CA ASN A 384 9.22 10.70 -30.66
C ASN A 384 9.01 9.19 -30.55
N GLU A 385 9.98 8.42 -31.04
CA GLU A 385 9.94 6.96 -31.03
C GLU A 385 9.90 6.34 -29.63
N ILE A 386 10.35 7.07 -28.60
CA ILE A 386 10.37 6.58 -27.22
C ILE A 386 8.99 6.69 -26.59
N SER A 387 8.36 7.87 -26.67
CA SER A 387 7.01 8.10 -26.17
C SER A 387 6.43 9.43 -26.66
N THR A 388 5.15 9.65 -26.35
CA THR A 388 4.53 10.97 -26.48
C THR A 388 5.09 11.96 -25.46
N SER A 389 5.05 13.26 -25.78
CA SER A 389 5.46 14.34 -24.87
C SER A 389 4.73 14.27 -23.52
N LYS A 390 3.43 13.91 -23.55
CA LYS A 390 2.61 13.68 -22.35
C LYS A 390 3.11 12.52 -21.49
N GLU A 391 3.48 11.40 -22.09
CA GLU A 391 4.01 10.25 -21.36
C GLU A 391 5.38 10.55 -20.74
N ALA A 392 6.24 11.27 -21.45
CA ALA A 392 7.51 11.77 -20.93
C ALA A 392 7.30 12.69 -19.72
N TYR A 393 6.37 13.65 -19.83
CA TYR A 393 5.99 14.56 -18.75
C TYR A 393 5.59 13.81 -17.47
N ILE A 394 4.73 12.79 -17.61
CA ILE A 394 4.26 12.01 -16.47
C ILE A 394 5.39 11.13 -15.90
N ALA A 395 6.12 10.39 -16.75
CA ALA A 395 7.15 9.47 -16.29
C ALA A 395 8.31 10.17 -15.57
N LEU A 396 8.70 11.36 -16.06
CA LEU A 396 9.76 12.19 -15.49
C LEU A 396 9.30 13.05 -14.31
N GLY A 397 8.06 12.84 -13.81
CA GLY A 397 7.53 13.57 -12.66
C GLY A 397 7.54 15.08 -12.90
N THR A 398 6.97 15.52 -14.04
CA THR A 398 6.90 16.92 -14.46
C THR A 398 8.27 17.62 -14.57
N GLY A 399 9.30 16.84 -14.85
CA GLY A 399 10.69 17.29 -14.99
C GLY A 399 11.50 17.28 -13.69
N GLU A 400 10.89 16.93 -12.55
CA GLU A 400 11.61 16.76 -11.28
C GLU A 400 12.69 15.67 -11.37
N ALA A 401 12.50 14.66 -12.23
CA ALA A 401 13.53 13.68 -12.53
C ALA A 401 14.81 14.32 -13.08
N ILE A 402 14.70 15.35 -13.92
CA ILE A 402 15.85 16.04 -14.51
C ILE A 402 16.60 16.84 -13.44
N LYS A 403 15.87 17.57 -12.58
CA LYS A 403 16.44 18.32 -11.46
C LYS A 403 17.17 17.40 -10.48
N PHE A 404 16.57 16.27 -10.16
CA PHE A 404 17.13 15.27 -9.26
C PHE A 404 18.39 14.62 -9.85
N TRP A 405 18.27 14.09 -11.07
CA TRP A 405 19.33 13.27 -11.67
C TRP A 405 20.53 14.10 -12.11
N PHE A 406 20.29 15.33 -12.59
CA PHE A 406 21.29 16.23 -13.16
C PHE A 406 21.43 17.54 -12.40
N LYS A 407 21.31 17.51 -11.06
CA LYS A 407 21.39 18.68 -10.16
C LYS A 407 22.53 19.66 -10.49
N ASN A 408 23.71 19.15 -10.82
CA ASN A 408 24.89 19.98 -11.12
C ASN A 408 24.91 20.59 -12.53
N LYS A 409 24.05 20.12 -13.44
CA LYS A 409 24.00 20.58 -14.83
C LYS A 409 23.03 21.73 -15.05
N ASN A 410 22.03 21.90 -14.16
CA ASN A 410 21.00 22.92 -14.26
C ASN A 410 20.31 22.95 -15.64
N TYR A 411 20.01 21.78 -16.20
CA TYR A 411 19.25 21.68 -17.45
C TYR A 411 17.89 22.33 -17.29
N LYS A 412 17.47 23.07 -18.32
CA LYS A 412 16.07 23.46 -18.50
C LYS A 412 15.36 22.35 -19.24
N TYR A 413 14.06 22.22 -19.06
CA TYR A 413 13.26 21.23 -19.77
C TYR A 413 11.96 21.87 -20.25
N CYS A 414 11.43 21.35 -21.34
CA CYS A 414 10.17 21.79 -21.92
C CYS A 414 9.43 20.61 -22.54
N PHE A 415 8.12 20.50 -22.27
CA PHE A 415 7.27 19.44 -22.80
C PHE A 415 6.27 20.04 -23.81
N THR A 416 6.44 19.72 -25.09
CA THR A 416 5.70 20.36 -26.19
C THR A 416 4.19 20.19 -26.13
N GLU A 417 3.68 19.18 -25.42
CA GLU A 417 2.24 18.98 -25.19
C GLU A 417 1.62 20.13 -24.37
N PHE A 418 2.36 20.67 -23.40
CA PHE A 418 1.84 21.62 -22.41
C PHE A 418 2.44 23.01 -22.55
N GLU A 419 3.61 23.11 -23.18
CA GLU A 419 4.42 24.32 -23.23
C GLU A 419 4.85 24.64 -24.66
N LYS A 420 4.89 25.94 -25.00
CA LYS A 420 5.48 26.39 -26.25
C LYS A 420 7.00 26.41 -26.10
N CYS A 421 7.66 25.33 -26.50
CA CYS A 421 9.11 25.21 -26.46
C CYS A 421 9.76 26.11 -27.53
N GLN A 422 10.06 27.37 -27.19
CA GLN A 422 10.92 28.21 -28.01
C GLN A 422 12.37 27.76 -27.81
N ALA A 423 13.05 27.42 -28.90
CA ALA A 423 14.50 27.45 -28.91
C ALA A 423 14.90 28.92 -28.73
N LEU A 424 15.41 29.30 -27.56
CA LEU A 424 16.08 30.59 -27.43
C LEU A 424 17.25 30.58 -28.43
N PRO A 425 17.47 31.69 -29.16
CA PRO A 425 18.44 31.77 -30.26
C PRO A 425 19.86 31.42 -29.84
#